data_AF-A0A2H0LA42-F1
#
_entry.id   AF-A0A2H0LA42-F1
#
_cell.length_a   1.000
_cell.length_b   1.000
_cell.length_c   1.000
_cell.angle_alpha   90.00
_cell.angle_beta   90.00
_cell.angle_gamma   90.00
#
_symmetry.space_group_name_H-M   'P 1'
#
loop_
_entity.id
_entity.type
_entity.pdbx_description
1 polymer ?
#
loop_
_entity_poly.entity_id
_entity_poly.type
_entity_poly.pdbx_seq_one_letter_code
_entity_poly.pdbx_strand_id
1 'polypeptide(L)'
;MKKIFFIVISLFVFSFALPPNFSLAQGMMGNNMMGGNSTAEQSDDGHTVREEAEGKAVWEKLQAKELQCEDLTDENFGALGEYFMGQMMGASHEAMNTMMIQTMGEQGEEQMHIAMGKRMSGCEPN
;
A
#
# COMPACT_ATOMS: atom_id res chain seq x y z
N MET A 1 32.14 -13.80 -33.67
CA MET A 1 33.48 -14.20 -33.17
C MET A 1 33.34 -14.43 -31.67
N LYS A 2 32.81 -15.56 -31.19
CA LYS A 2 33.49 -16.84 -30.91
C LYS A 2 34.88 -16.67 -30.27
N LYS A 3 34.95 -17.15 -29.02
CA LYS A 3 36.12 -17.65 -28.29
C LYS A 3 37.04 -16.59 -27.68
N ILE A 4 36.83 -16.28 -26.41
CA ILE A 4 37.92 -16.31 -25.43
C ILE A 4 37.38 -16.95 -24.12
N PHE A 5 37.67 -18.25 -23.99
CA PHE A 5 38.05 -18.97 -22.75
C PHE A 5 37.33 -18.57 -21.44
N PHE A 6 36.30 -19.29 -20.97
CA PHE A 6 36.42 -20.56 -20.24
C PHE A 6 37.81 -20.85 -19.65
N ILE A 7 37.82 -21.13 -18.33
CA ILE A 7 38.94 -21.57 -17.46
C ILE A 7 39.46 -20.45 -16.54
N VAL A 8 38.72 -20.18 -15.46
CA VAL A 8 39.26 -20.35 -14.09
C VAL A 8 38.11 -20.88 -13.23
N ILE A 9 37.82 -22.17 -13.38
CA ILE A 9 37.15 -22.94 -12.33
C ILE A 9 38.22 -23.21 -11.28
N SER A 10 37.94 -22.84 -10.03
CA SER A 10 38.08 -23.70 -8.84
C SER A 10 38.52 -22.89 -7.62
N LEU A 11 37.95 -23.27 -6.48
CA LEU A 11 38.36 -22.94 -5.11
C LEU A 11 37.93 -21.58 -4.58
N PHE A 12 36.69 -21.49 -4.11
CA PHE A 12 36.43 -21.06 -2.73
C PHE A 12 35.07 -21.60 -2.26
N VAL A 13 34.96 -22.93 -2.25
CA VAL A 13 34.05 -23.60 -1.30
C VAL A 13 34.88 -23.76 -0.03
N PHE A 14 34.69 -22.90 0.97
CA PHE A 14 34.81 -23.28 2.38
C PHE A 14 34.36 -22.13 3.28
N SER A 15 33.26 -22.40 4.02
CA SER A 15 33.05 -22.01 5.42
C SER A 15 32.91 -20.51 5.71
N PHE A 16 31.93 -20.05 6.48
CA PHE A 16 31.51 -20.61 7.75
C PHE A 16 30.15 -20.01 8.11
N ALA A 17 29.31 -20.86 8.69
CA ALA A 17 28.02 -20.48 9.24
C ALA A 17 28.14 -19.31 10.23
N LEU A 18 27.35 -18.27 10.01
CA LEU A 18 26.87 -17.39 11.07
C LEU A 18 25.34 -17.46 11.04
N PRO A 19 24.69 -17.92 12.12
CA PRO A 19 23.23 -17.86 12.20
C PRO A 19 22.79 -16.38 12.13
N PRO A 20 21.65 -16.07 11.46
CA PRO A 20 21.05 -14.76 11.62
C PRO A 20 20.71 -14.58 13.12
N ASN A 21 21.18 -13.47 13.69
CA ASN A 21 20.73 -13.02 15.01
C ASN A 21 19.24 -12.72 14.90
N PHE A 22 18.40 -13.70 15.23
CA PHE A 22 16.99 -13.49 15.50
C PHE A 22 16.90 -12.70 16.80
N SER A 23 16.82 -11.38 16.71
CA SER A 23 16.38 -10.55 17.82
C SER A 23 14.89 -10.77 18.01
N LEU A 24 14.55 -11.76 18.83
CA LEU A 24 13.23 -11.94 19.42
C LEU A 24 13.05 -10.85 20.48
N ALA A 25 12.45 -9.71 20.09
CA ALA A 25 11.97 -8.74 21.06
C ALA A 25 10.74 -9.34 21.78
N GLN A 26 11.01 -10.10 22.84
CA GLN A 26 10.03 -10.60 23.78
C GLN A 26 9.36 -9.43 24.50
N GLY A 27 8.04 -9.51 24.64
CA GLY A 27 7.16 -8.40 24.97
C GLY A 27 7.45 -7.65 26.27
N MET A 28 7.13 -6.36 26.23
CA MET A 28 6.68 -5.61 27.39
C MET A 28 5.21 -5.26 27.17
N MET A 29 4.30 -6.07 27.73
CA MET A 29 2.94 -5.62 28.04
C MET A 29 3.04 -4.56 29.13
N GLY A 30 3.01 -3.29 28.74
CA GLY A 30 2.79 -2.15 29.63
C GLY A 30 1.31 -1.78 29.60
N ASN A 31 0.58 -2.25 30.60
CA ASN A 31 -0.84 -2.06 30.79
C ASN A 31 -1.18 -0.57 31.07
N ASN A 32 -2.32 -0.10 30.56
CA ASN A 32 -3.08 1.11 30.91
C ASN A 32 -2.48 2.49 30.60
N MET A 33 -3.10 3.20 29.66
CA MET A 33 -3.78 4.50 29.87
C MET A 33 -4.15 5.13 28.51
N MET A 34 -5.41 5.01 28.11
CA MET A 34 -6.21 6.15 27.64
C MET A 34 -7.66 5.69 27.46
N GLY A 35 -8.47 6.06 28.44
CA GLY A 35 -9.92 6.06 28.30
C GLY A 35 -10.31 7.13 27.30
N GLY A 36 -10.87 6.71 26.18
CA GLY A 36 -11.58 7.54 25.23
C GLY A 36 -12.82 6.77 24.81
N ASN A 37 -13.95 7.12 25.40
CA ASN A 37 -15.26 6.68 24.97
C ASN A 37 -15.54 7.23 23.56
N SER A 38 -15.02 6.53 22.56
CA SER A 38 -15.40 6.62 21.16
C SER A 38 -15.12 5.24 20.60
N THR A 39 -16.02 4.31 20.89
CA THR A 39 -16.29 3.23 19.94
C THR A 39 -16.69 3.95 18.66
N ALA A 40 -15.71 4.24 17.79
CA ALA A 40 -16.00 4.31 16.38
C ALA A 40 -16.59 2.94 16.08
N GLU A 41 -17.92 2.89 16.04
CA GLU A 41 -18.64 1.74 15.53
C GLU A 41 -18.15 1.59 14.09
N GLN A 42 -17.11 0.77 13.91
CA GLN A 42 -16.68 0.29 12.61
C GLN A 42 -17.86 -0.49 12.07
N SER A 43 -18.65 0.18 11.24
CA SER A 43 -19.54 -0.50 10.34
C SER A 43 -18.66 -1.07 9.24
N ASP A 44 -18.43 -2.38 9.28
CA ASP A 44 -18.12 -3.17 8.07
C ASP A 44 -19.37 -3.12 7.17
N ASP A 45 -19.63 -1.96 6.58
CA ASP A 45 -20.69 -1.76 5.58
C ASP A 45 -20.18 -2.05 4.16
N GLY A 46 -18.94 -2.57 4.04
CA GLY A 46 -18.27 -2.78 2.77
C GLY A 46 -17.78 -1.50 2.10
N HIS A 47 -17.62 -0.39 2.83
CA HIS A 47 -17.14 0.88 2.30
C HIS A 47 -15.87 0.73 1.45
N THR A 48 -14.80 0.18 2.02
CA THR A 48 -13.51 0.00 1.34
C THR A 48 -13.64 -0.87 0.09
N VAL A 49 -14.46 -1.93 0.14
CA VAL A 49 -14.69 -2.80 -1.04
C VAL A 49 -15.38 -2.03 -2.17
N ARG A 50 -16.34 -1.17 -1.84
CA ARG A 50 -17.02 -0.30 -2.81
C ARG A 50 -16.04 0.70 -3.42
N GLU A 51 -15.22 1.34 -2.62
CA GLU A 51 -14.23 2.34 -3.07
C GLU A 51 -13.15 1.73 -3.96
N GLU A 52 -12.64 0.56 -3.60
CA GLU A 52 -11.72 -0.20 -4.47
C GLU A 52 -12.35 -0.52 -5.83
N ALA A 53 -13.63 -0.86 -5.86
CA ALA A 53 -14.35 -1.14 -7.11
C ALA A 53 -14.56 0.12 -7.96
N GLU A 54 -14.88 1.25 -7.33
CA GLU A 54 -14.96 2.56 -8.00
C GLU A 54 -13.61 2.95 -8.60
N GLY A 55 -12.53 2.79 -7.84
CA GLY A 55 -11.16 3.03 -8.30
C GLY A 55 -10.74 2.13 -9.45
N LYS A 56 -11.09 0.84 -9.40
CA LYS A 56 -10.85 -0.10 -10.50
C LYS A 56 -11.55 0.35 -11.78
N ALA A 57 -12.78 0.84 -11.69
CA ALA A 57 -13.53 1.32 -12.85
C ALA A 57 -12.89 2.58 -13.47
N VAL A 58 -12.39 3.50 -12.63
CA VAL A 58 -11.61 4.66 -13.11
C VAL A 58 -10.32 4.20 -13.78
N TRP A 59 -9.61 3.26 -13.16
CA TRP A 59 -8.36 2.70 -13.70
C TRP A 59 -8.55 2.04 -15.07
N GLU A 60 -9.60 1.24 -15.23
CA GLU A 60 -9.89 0.58 -16.51
C GLU A 60 -10.17 1.59 -17.63
N LYS A 61 -10.90 2.68 -17.33
CA LYS A 61 -11.14 3.76 -18.29
C LYS A 61 -9.87 4.53 -18.65
N LEU A 62 -8.98 4.77 -17.69
CA LEU A 62 -7.67 5.37 -17.95
C LEU A 62 -6.83 4.49 -18.88
N GLN A 63 -6.78 3.18 -18.61
CA GLN A 63 -6.03 2.23 -19.42
C GLN A 63 -6.63 2.06 -20.83
N ALA A 64 -7.95 2.18 -20.96
CA ALA A 64 -8.66 2.20 -22.23
C ALA A 64 -8.54 3.55 -22.98
N LYS A 65 -7.93 4.58 -22.34
CA LYS A 65 -7.86 5.97 -22.84
C LYS A 65 -9.23 6.63 -23.06
N GLU A 66 -10.22 6.17 -22.31
CA GLU A 66 -11.56 6.79 -22.26
C GLU A 66 -11.58 7.98 -21.29
N LEU A 67 -10.65 8.02 -20.33
CA LEU A 67 -10.36 9.16 -19.48
C LEU A 67 -8.91 9.62 -19.70
N GLN A 68 -8.67 10.91 -19.58
CA GLN A 68 -7.32 11.49 -19.57
C GLN A 68 -6.99 12.02 -18.17
N CYS A 69 -5.70 12.19 -17.88
CA CYS A 69 -5.23 12.63 -16.57
C CYS A 69 -5.78 14.01 -16.19
N GLU A 70 -5.97 14.88 -17.17
CA GLU A 70 -6.49 16.23 -17.02
C GLU A 70 -7.99 16.25 -16.64
N ASP A 71 -8.70 15.16 -16.89
CA ASP A 71 -10.12 15.01 -16.58
C ASP A 71 -10.36 14.39 -15.18
N LEU A 72 -9.29 13.99 -14.48
CA LEU A 72 -9.39 13.37 -13.16
C LEU A 72 -9.51 14.43 -12.05
N THR A 73 -10.52 14.27 -11.21
CA THR A 73 -10.69 15.07 -9.98
C THR A 73 -9.98 14.42 -8.80
N ASP A 74 -9.89 15.12 -7.67
CA ASP A 74 -9.36 14.55 -6.44
C ASP A 74 -10.19 13.34 -5.98
N GLU A 75 -11.51 13.32 -6.17
CA GLU A 75 -12.32 12.12 -5.87
C GLU A 75 -11.91 10.92 -6.74
N ASN A 76 -11.65 11.15 -8.04
CA ASN A 76 -11.14 10.09 -8.91
C ASN A 76 -9.76 9.60 -8.45
N PHE A 77 -8.90 10.50 -7.99
CA PHE A 77 -7.58 10.13 -7.46
C PHE A 77 -7.67 9.40 -6.11
N GLY A 78 -8.60 9.80 -5.24
CA GLY A 78 -8.91 9.08 -4.00
C GLY A 78 -9.32 7.64 -4.30
N ALA A 79 -10.31 7.45 -5.18
CA ALA A 79 -10.76 6.13 -5.61
C ALA A 79 -9.61 5.30 -6.23
N LEU A 80 -8.77 5.90 -7.08
CA LEU A 80 -7.58 5.22 -7.60
C LEU A 80 -6.61 4.81 -6.48
N GLY A 81 -6.39 5.67 -5.48
CA GLY A 81 -5.61 5.38 -4.29
C GLY A 81 -6.13 4.16 -3.54
N GLU A 82 -7.43 4.14 -3.24
CA GLU A 82 -8.13 3.01 -2.62
C GLU A 82 -7.92 1.72 -3.40
N TYR A 83 -8.13 1.75 -4.73
CA TYR A 83 -7.91 0.59 -5.58
C TYR A 83 -6.47 0.09 -5.53
N PHE A 84 -5.47 0.97 -5.66
CA PHE A 84 -4.06 0.58 -5.62
C PHE A 84 -3.65 0.06 -4.25
N MET A 85 -4.19 0.65 -3.19
CA MET A 85 -3.96 0.20 -1.82
C MET A 85 -4.57 -1.16 -1.57
N GLY A 86 -5.79 -1.42 -2.06
CA GLY A 86 -6.42 -2.73 -2.07
C GLY A 86 -5.59 -3.78 -2.82
N GLN A 87 -5.00 -3.44 -3.97
CA GLN A 87 -4.08 -4.34 -4.67
C GLN A 87 -2.81 -4.64 -3.86
N MET A 88 -2.33 -3.69 -3.06
CA MET A 88 -1.12 -3.84 -2.25
C MET A 88 -1.35 -4.59 -0.93
N MET A 89 -2.46 -4.30 -0.26
CA MET A 89 -2.76 -4.74 1.10
C MET A 89 -3.75 -5.92 1.14
N GLY A 90 -4.51 -6.13 0.07
CA GLY A 90 -5.60 -7.11 0.02
C GLY A 90 -6.58 -6.90 1.18
N ALA A 91 -6.93 -8.00 1.85
CA ALA A 91 -7.87 -7.99 2.97
C ALA A 91 -7.43 -7.15 4.19
N SER A 92 -6.19 -6.64 4.23
CA SER A 92 -5.72 -5.74 5.30
C SER A 92 -5.98 -4.26 5.04
N HIS A 93 -6.52 -3.89 3.87
CA HIS A 93 -6.74 -2.50 3.49
C HIS A 93 -7.71 -1.78 4.44
N GLU A 94 -8.87 -2.35 4.72
CA GLU A 94 -9.87 -1.75 5.62
C GLU A 94 -9.33 -1.47 7.04
N ALA A 95 -8.58 -2.43 7.59
CA ALA A 95 -7.91 -2.25 8.87
C ALA A 95 -6.87 -1.12 8.83
N MET A 96 -6.25 -0.91 7.66
CA MET A 96 -5.33 0.18 7.44
C MET A 96 -6.04 1.53 7.35
N ASN A 97 -7.17 1.64 6.64
CA ASN A 97 -7.97 2.88 6.61
C ASN A 97 -8.43 3.24 8.02
N THR A 98 -8.89 2.25 8.79
CA THR A 98 -9.26 2.44 10.20
C THR A 98 -8.10 3.02 11.01
N MET A 99 -6.90 2.47 10.85
CA MET A 99 -5.71 2.97 11.54
C MET A 99 -5.33 4.39 11.07
N MET A 100 -5.43 4.67 9.78
CA MET A 100 -5.17 6.00 9.22
C MET A 100 -6.17 7.03 9.76
N ILE A 101 -7.46 6.72 9.78
CA ILE A 101 -8.50 7.58 10.33
C ILE A 101 -8.27 7.83 11.82
N GLN A 102 -7.92 6.81 12.60
CA GLN A 102 -7.60 6.98 14.02
C GLN A 102 -6.39 7.88 14.27
N THR A 103 -5.41 7.87 13.36
CA THR A 103 -4.15 8.60 13.53
C THR A 103 -4.18 10.00 12.91
N MET A 104 -4.89 10.17 11.79
CA MET A 104 -4.83 11.34 10.91
C MET A 104 -6.21 11.96 10.65
N GLY A 105 -7.30 11.31 11.07
CA GLY A 105 -8.67 11.68 10.71
C GLY A 105 -9.04 11.25 9.29
N GLU A 106 -10.34 11.31 8.98
CA GLU A 106 -10.89 10.97 7.66
C GLU A 106 -10.23 11.76 6.53
N GLN A 107 -10.09 13.08 6.70
CA GLN A 107 -9.42 13.92 5.70
C GLN A 107 -7.95 13.52 5.49
N GLY A 108 -7.27 13.04 6.54
CA GLY A 108 -5.88 12.61 6.43
C GLY A 108 -5.70 11.32 5.64
N GLU A 109 -6.64 10.38 5.81
CA GLU A 109 -6.73 9.15 5.02
C GLU A 109 -7.05 9.47 3.55
N GLU A 110 -8.05 10.31 3.29
CA GLU A 110 -8.47 10.69 1.94
C GLU A 110 -7.32 11.36 1.17
N GLN A 111 -6.58 12.29 1.80
CA GLN A 111 -5.44 12.95 1.18
C GLN A 111 -4.29 11.98 0.89
N MET A 112 -4.10 10.94 1.71
CA MET A 112 -3.13 9.88 1.43
C MET A 112 -3.53 9.09 0.19
N HIS A 113 -4.81 8.75 0.05
CA HIS A 113 -5.33 8.05 -1.13
C HIS A 113 -5.24 8.90 -2.39
N ILE A 114 -5.59 10.19 -2.32
CA ILE A 114 -5.42 11.12 -3.44
C ILE A 114 -3.95 11.19 -3.88
N ALA A 115 -3.02 11.36 -2.94
CA ALA A 115 -1.59 11.44 -3.24
C ALA A 115 -1.06 10.12 -3.83
N MET A 116 -1.51 8.98 -3.30
CA MET A 116 -1.18 7.66 -3.84
C MET A 116 -1.73 7.49 -5.26
N GLY A 117 -3.01 7.83 -5.48
CA GLY A 117 -3.68 7.73 -6.77
C GLY A 117 -3.00 8.56 -7.85
N LYS A 118 -2.62 9.82 -7.56
CA LYS A 118 -1.87 10.68 -8.49
C LYS A 118 -0.53 10.04 -8.92
N ARG A 119 0.24 9.54 -7.95
CA ARG A 119 1.55 8.91 -8.18
C ARG A 119 1.44 7.62 -8.97
N MET A 120 0.55 6.73 -8.56
CA MET A 120 0.46 5.37 -9.10
C MET A 120 -0.29 5.30 -10.41
N SER A 121 -1.17 6.25 -10.70
CA SER A 121 -1.81 6.39 -12.02
C SER A 121 -0.87 6.93 -13.10
N GLY A 122 0.27 7.52 -12.71
CA GLY A 122 1.18 8.19 -13.65
C GLY A 122 0.65 9.53 -14.18
N CYS A 123 -0.39 10.08 -13.55
CA CYS A 123 -0.99 11.35 -13.92
C CYS A 123 -0.39 12.57 -13.20
N GLU A 124 0.54 12.36 -12.26
CA GLU A 124 1.31 13.45 -11.66
C GLU A 124 2.36 13.97 -12.68
N PRO A 125 2.35 15.28 -13.02
CA PRO A 125 3.37 15.84 -13.91
C PRO A 125 4.76 15.76 -13.26
N ASN A 126 5.77 15.33 -14.03
CA ASN A 126 7.18 15.32 -13.61
C ASN A 126 7.77 16.73 -13.50
#